data_AF-A0A9D8J0M1-F1
#
_entry.id   AF-A0A9D8J0M1-F1
#
_cell.length_a   1.000
_cell.length_b   1.000
_cell.length_c   1.000
_cell.angle_alpha   90.00
_cell.angle_beta   90.00
_cell.angle_gamma   90.00
#
_symmetry.space_group_name_H-M   'P 1'
#
loop_
_entity.id
_entity.type
_entity.pdbx_description
1 polymer ?
#
loop_
_entity_poly.entity_id
_entity_poly.type
_entity_poly.pdbx_seq_one_letter_code
_entity_poly.pdbx_strand_id
1 'polypeptide(L)'
;MTKPLHIAVTGAAGQISYALIFRLIAGDLLGPDQPIVLRLLDVPDAVGAMKGIVMELVDCASPLLDDVVITSAPEQAFRDADLAFLVGARPRT
;
A
#
# COMPACT_ATOMS: atom_id res chain seq x y z
N MET A 1 -3.46 21.33 5.62
CA MET A 1 -2.99 19.94 5.43
C MET A 1 -2.50 19.82 4.01
N THR A 2 -1.33 19.24 3.80
CA THR A 2 -0.78 18.89 2.49
C THR A 2 -1.71 17.87 1.81
N LYS A 3 -1.81 17.93 0.48
CA LYS A 3 -2.63 16.99 -0.28
C LYS A 3 -2.04 15.58 -0.13
N PRO A 4 -2.84 14.55 0.22
CA PRO A 4 -2.34 13.18 0.29
C PRO A 4 -1.80 12.72 -1.07
N LEU A 5 -0.68 11.99 -1.04
CA LEU A 5 -0.13 11.34 -2.24
C LEU A 5 -0.63 9.91 -2.32
N HIS A 6 -1.02 9.48 -3.52
CA HIS A 6 -1.49 8.13 -3.75
C HIS A 6 -0.33 7.22 -4.13
N ILE A 7 -0.07 6.21 -3.30
CA ILE A 7 1.03 5.27 -3.49
C ILE A 7 0.47 3.89 -3.83
N ALA A 8 0.76 3.41 -5.04
CA ALA A 8 0.42 2.06 -5.47
C ALA A 8 1.51 1.07 -5.06
N VAL A 9 1.14 -0.08 -4.51
CA VAL A 9 2.08 -1.17 -4.16
C VAL A 9 1.54 -2.49 -4.72
N THR A 10 2.30 -3.16 -5.59
CA THR A 10 1.92 -4.46 -6.17
C THR A 10 2.51 -5.62 -5.37
N GLY A 11 1.88 -6.80 -5.43
CA GLY A 11 2.28 -7.94 -4.59
C GLY A 11 2.17 -7.57 -3.12
N ALA A 12 1.12 -6.82 -2.75
CA ALA A 12 0.97 -6.21 -1.45
C ALA A 12 0.87 -7.22 -0.29
N ALA A 13 0.40 -8.44 -0.54
CA ALA A 13 0.39 -9.53 0.43
C ALA A 13 1.76 -10.22 0.60
N GLY A 14 2.76 -9.86 -0.20
CA GLY A 14 4.11 -10.41 -0.14
C GLY A 14 4.95 -9.84 1.00
N GLN A 15 5.98 -10.58 1.40
CA GLN A 15 6.86 -10.24 2.53
C GLN A 15 7.61 -8.90 2.35
N ILE A 16 8.06 -8.60 1.13
CA ILE A 16 8.74 -7.32 0.84
C ILE A 16 7.76 -6.16 1.01
N SER A 17 6.55 -6.30 0.46
CA SER A 17 5.51 -5.28 0.56
C SER A 17 5.05 -5.07 2.00
N TYR A 18 4.89 -6.16 2.76
CA TYR A 18 4.59 -6.09 4.19
C TYR A 18 5.62 -5.21 4.91
N ALA A 19 6.91 -5.49 4.78
CA ALA A 19 7.96 -4.67 5.39
C ALA A 19 7.98 -3.21 4.88
N LEU A 20 7.71 -3.00 3.59
CA LEU A 20 7.68 -1.67 2.96
C LEU A 20 6.52 -0.81 3.48
N ILE A 21 5.31 -1.35 3.53
CA ILE A 21 4.06 -0.63 3.80
C ILE A 21 4.13 0.08 5.17
N PHE A 22 4.61 -0.58 6.21
CA PHE A 22 4.72 0.04 7.54
C PHE A 22 5.72 1.20 7.59
N ARG A 23 6.78 1.13 6.78
CA ARG A 23 7.74 2.25 6.66
C ARG A 23 7.15 3.43 5.89
N LEU A 24 6.31 3.16 4.88
CA LEU A 24 5.60 4.21 4.16
C LEU A 24 4.65 4.97 5.09
N ILE A 25 3.83 4.27 5.88
CA ILE A 25 2.90 4.94 6.81
C ILE A 25 3.62 5.59 8.00
N ALA A 26 4.87 5.22 8.29
CA ALA A 26 5.72 5.90 9.27
C ALA A 26 6.35 7.20 8.73
N GLY A 27 6.24 7.47 7.43
CA GLY A 27 6.80 8.67 6.80
C GLY A 27 8.28 8.57 6.43
N ASP A 28 8.87 7.37 6.47
CA ASP A 28 10.32 7.18 6.23
C ASP A 28 10.77 7.57 4.81
N LEU A 29 9.85 7.56 3.84
CA LEU A 29 10.12 7.88 2.45
C LEU A 29 9.90 9.37 2.14
N LEU A 30 8.74 9.90 2.55
CA LEU A 30 8.25 11.22 2.12
C LEU A 30 8.35 12.29 3.22
N GLY A 31 8.77 11.89 4.41
CA GLY A 31 8.86 12.75 5.58
C GLY A 31 7.61 12.71 6.48
N PRO A 32 7.69 13.31 7.68
CA PRO A 32 6.67 13.22 8.71
C PRO A 32 5.45 14.12 8.49
N ASP A 33 5.43 14.91 7.41
CA ASP A 33 4.38 15.92 7.13
C ASP A 33 3.59 15.63 5.84
N GLN A 34 3.80 14.46 5.23
CA GLN A 34 3.17 14.08 3.96
C GLN A 34 2.16 12.94 4.18
N PRO A 35 0.85 13.24 4.20
CA PRO A 35 -0.19 12.21 4.20
C PRO A 35 -0.13 11.36 2.92
N ILE A 36 -0.57 10.12 3.02
CA ILE A 36 -0.59 9.15 1.93
C ILE A 36 -1.90 8.38 1.88
N VAL A 37 -2.28 7.98 0.67
CA VAL A 37 -3.32 6.99 0.40
C VAL A 37 -2.63 5.75 -0.15
N LEU A 38 -2.76 4.62 0.55
CA LEU A 38 -2.20 3.36 0.09
C LEU A 38 -3.16 2.67 -0.87
N ARG A 39 -2.66 2.28 -2.05
CA ARG A 39 -3.40 1.50 -3.04
C ARG A 39 -2.70 0.16 -3.26
N LEU A 40 -3.20 -0.88 -2.59
CA LEU A 40 -2.60 -2.19 -2.52
C LEU A 40 -3.19 -3.11 -3.60
N LEU A 41 -2.31 -3.60 -4.47
CA LEU A 41 -2.65 -4.51 -5.56
C LEU A 41 -2.05 -5.89 -5.30
N ASP A 42 -2.88 -6.92 -5.41
CA ASP A 42 -2.40 -8.30 -5.47
C ASP A 42 -3.33 -9.18 -6.32
N VAL A 43 -2.95 -10.43 -6.54
CA VAL A 43 -3.79 -11.40 -7.25
C VAL A 43 -5.10 -11.66 -6.48
N PRO A 44 -6.20 -12.07 -7.15
CA PRO A 44 -7.49 -12.29 -6.51
C PRO A 44 -7.44 -13.16 -5.24
N ASP A 45 -6.65 -14.24 -5.27
CA ASP A 45 -6.51 -15.17 -4.15
C ASP A 45 -5.84 -14.54 -2.92
N ALA A 46 -5.03 -13.50 -3.12
CA ALA A 46 -4.31 -12.79 -2.06
C ALA A 46 -5.11 -11.66 -1.43
N VAL A 47 -6.28 -11.28 -1.99
CA VAL A 47 -7.13 -10.20 -1.46
C VAL A 47 -7.57 -10.48 -0.03
N GLY A 48 -7.78 -11.75 0.33
CA GLY A 48 -8.10 -12.14 1.71
C GLY A 48 -6.98 -11.78 2.69
N ALA A 49 -5.72 -12.06 2.33
CA ALA A 49 -4.56 -11.72 3.15
C ALA A 49 -4.36 -10.20 3.28
N MET A 50 -4.64 -9.44 2.21
CA MET A 50 -4.56 -7.97 2.26
C MET A 50 -5.52 -7.36 3.28
N LYS A 51 -6.67 -7.98 3.56
CA LYS A 51 -7.57 -7.50 4.63
C LYS A 51 -6.90 -7.54 6.01
N GLY A 52 -6.08 -8.57 6.28
CA GLY A 52 -5.29 -8.64 7.51
C GLY A 52 -4.31 -7.48 7.60
N ILE A 53 -3.63 -7.16 6.50
CA ILE A 53 -2.73 -6.00 6.42
C ILE A 53 -3.49 -4.70 6.69
N VAL A 54 -4.71 -4.51 6.15
CA VAL A 54 -5.53 -3.33 6.46
C VAL A 54 -5.84 -3.24 7.96
N MET A 55 -6.17 -4.36 8.62
CA MET A 55 -6.41 -4.37 10.07
C MET A 55 -5.16 -3.91 10.84
N GLU A 56 -3.98 -4.43 10.49
CA GLU A 56 -2.72 -4.04 11.11
C GLU A 56 -2.39 -2.55 10.85
N LEU A 57 -2.70 -2.03 9.66
CA LEU A 57 -2.51 -0.61 9.34
C LEU A 57 -3.42 0.30 10.17
N VAL A 58 -4.67 -0.12 10.42
CA VAL A 58 -5.61 0.59 11.29
C VAL A 58 -5.10 0.59 12.74
N ASP A 59 -4.60 -0.56 13.21
CA ASP A 59 -4.04 -0.69 14.57
C ASP A 59 -2.78 0.17 14.78
N CYS A 60 -2.02 0.45 13.72
CA CYS A 60 -0.89 1.38 13.78
C CYS A 60 -1.29 2.83 14.04
N ALA A 61 -2.57 3.19 13.82
CA ALA A 61 -3.13 4.53 14.04
C ALA A 61 -2.24 5.68 13.48
N SER A 62 -1.63 5.46 12.32
CA SER A 62 -0.70 6.45 11.74
C SER A 62 -1.44 7.73 11.36
N PRO A 63 -0.97 8.92 11.78
CA PRO A 63 -1.56 10.20 11.38
C PRO A 63 -1.31 10.52 9.90
N LEU A 64 -0.41 9.79 9.23
CA LEU A 64 -0.09 9.99 7.81
C LEU A 64 -0.94 9.14 6.87
N LEU A 65 -1.64 8.13 7.39
CA LEU A 65 -2.46 7.26 6.57
C LEU A 65 -3.88 7.82 6.45
N ASP A 66 -4.21 8.36 5.28
CA ASP A 66 -5.52 8.96 5.01
C ASP A 66 -6.57 7.91 4.60
N ASP A 67 -6.19 6.98 3.72
CA ASP A 67 -7.06 5.90 3.25
C ASP A 67 -6.25 4.68 2.76
N VAL A 68 -6.89 3.52 2.70
CA VAL A 68 -6.35 2.28 2.15
C VAL A 68 -7.34 1.64 1.18
N VAL A 69 -6.92 1.49 -0.07
CA VAL A 69 -7.65 0.77 -1.11
C VAL A 69 -6.95 -0.56 -1.36
N ILE A 70 -7.65 -1.68 -1.19
CA ILE A 70 -7.18 -3.01 -1.60
C ILE A 70 -7.94 -3.47 -2.83
N THR A 71 -7.26 -4.07 -3.79
CA THR A 71 -7.89 -4.54 -5.03
C THR A 71 -7.05 -5.59 -5.75
N SER A 72 -7.69 -6.35 -6.63
CA SER A 72 -7.01 -7.18 -7.63
C SER A 72 -7.06 -6.60 -9.04
N ALA A 73 -7.67 -5.42 -9.20
CA ALA A 73 -7.81 -4.71 -10.46
C ALA A 73 -6.69 -3.64 -10.61
N PRO A 74 -5.73 -3.81 -11.54
CA PRO A 74 -4.63 -2.85 -11.73
C PRO A 74 -5.10 -1.43 -12.01
N GLU A 75 -6.16 -1.26 -12.80
CA GLU A 75 -6.78 0.03 -13.14
C GLU A 75 -7.34 0.78 -11.92
N GLN A 76 -7.75 0.06 -10.88
CA GLN A 76 -8.18 0.66 -9.63
C GLN A 76 -6.98 1.00 -8.74
N ALA A 77 -5.98 0.12 -8.68
CA ALA A 77 -4.78 0.33 -7.89
C ALA A 77 -3.93 1.51 -8.39
N PHE A 78 -3.80 1.66 -9.70
CA PHE A 78 -2.97 2.71 -10.30
C PHE A 78 -3.71 4.04 -10.52
N ARG A 79 -4.97 4.14 -10.09
CA ARG A 79 -5.92 5.14 -10.61
C ARG A 79 -5.46 6.60 -10.60
N ASP A 80 -4.69 7.11 -9.67
CA ASP A 80 -4.16 8.47 -9.68
C ASP A 80 -2.81 8.41 -8.98
N ALA A 81 -2.06 7.34 -9.23
CA ALA A 81 -0.87 7.03 -8.46
C ALA A 81 0.21 8.07 -8.73
N ASP A 82 0.65 8.76 -7.68
CA ASP A 82 1.79 9.66 -7.71
C ASP A 82 3.10 8.86 -7.66
N LEU A 83 3.07 7.70 -6.97
CA LEU A 83 4.20 6.78 -6.81
C LEU A 83 3.71 5.34 -6.98
N ALA A 84 4.56 4.47 -7.54
CA ALA A 84 4.28 3.06 -7.72
C ALA A 84 5.47 2.17 -7.35
N PHE A 85 5.26 1.25 -6.42
CA PHE A 85 6.19 0.19 -6.05
C PHE A 85 5.75 -1.13 -6.71
N LEU A 86 6.42 -1.48 -7.81
CA LEU A 86 6.11 -2.68 -8.60
C LEU A 86 6.87 -3.90 -8.05
N VAL A 87 6.50 -4.36 -6.85
CA VAL A 87 7.19 -5.43 -6.12
C VAL A 87 6.75 -6.82 -6.58
N GLY A 88 5.44 -7.01 -6.83
CA GLY A 88 4.87 -8.28 -7.23
C GLY A 88 5.34 -8.72 -8.63
N ALA A 89 5.97 -9.89 -8.69
CA ALA A 89 6.40 -10.52 -9.94
C ALA A 89 6.23 -12.05 -9.85
N ARG A 90 6.33 -12.74 -10.99
CA ARG A 90 6.25 -14.21 -11.04
C ARG A 90 7.40 -14.82 -10.22
N PRO A 91 7.11 -15.72 -9.26
CA PRO A 91 8.14 -16.45 -8.54
C PRO A 91 9.03 -17.25 -9.48
N ARG A 92 10.30 -17.45 -9.09
CA ARG A 92 11.17 -18.39 -9.79
C ARG A 92 10.60 -19.80 -9.56
N THR A 93 10.15 -20.44 -10.63
CA THR A 93 9.74 -21.85 -10.64
C THR A 93 10.83 -22.76 -10.11
#